data_AF-W6L858-F1
#
_entry.id   AF-W6L858-F1
#
_cell.length_a   1.000
_cell.length_b   1.000
_cell.length_c   1.000
_cell.angle_alpha   90.00
_cell.angle_beta   90.00
_cell.angle_gamma   90.00
#
_symmetry.space_group_name_H-M   'P 1'
#
loop_
_entity.id
_entity.type
_entity.pdbx_description
1 polymer ?
#
loop_
_entity_poly.entity_id
_entity_poly.type
_entity_poly.pdbx_seq_one_letter_code
_entity_poly.pdbx_strand_id
1 'polypeptide(L)'
;MKVLGATKGGSNVLRMSRKGVLFSALVAALLATYLWWVLGSTGTLMMQTGAKDGETHLVSFDVVSEFFSDAGNFSCPQERYFTREEIAQHITPNDLWIVIDSNVLDVSGFGEMHPGSEMMLLEGAGGRDMAAVFAQFHPPSVVTSFKHFCIGRIINFSG
;
A
#
# COMPACT_ATOMS: atom_id res chain seq x y z
N MET A 1 -60.29 -42.53 -14.39
CA MET A 1 -59.38 -43.40 -13.60
C MET A 1 -58.41 -42.49 -12.85
N LYS A 2 -58.15 -42.55 -11.54
CA LYS A 2 -58.84 -43.13 -10.37
C LYS A 2 -58.21 -42.46 -9.12
N VAL A 3 -59.06 -41.87 -8.26
CA VAL A 3 -59.03 -41.84 -6.76
C VAL A 3 -57.95 -40.97 -6.08
N LEU A 4 -58.31 -39.88 -5.36
CA LEU A 4 -58.95 -39.77 -4.03
C LEU A 4 -58.07 -40.22 -2.85
N GLY A 5 -58.04 -39.34 -1.83
CA GLY A 5 -58.12 -39.70 -0.41
C GLY A 5 -56.82 -40.22 0.23
N ALA A 6 -56.18 -39.48 1.12
CA ALA A 6 -56.59 -39.20 2.51
C ALA A 6 -56.08 -40.23 3.54
N THR A 7 -55.72 -39.63 4.68
CA THR A 7 -55.77 -40.14 6.07
C THR A 7 -54.47 -40.60 6.75
N LYS A 8 -54.16 -39.81 7.80
CA LYS A 8 -53.94 -40.17 9.22
C LYS A 8 -52.96 -41.33 9.48
N GLY A 9 -51.88 -41.13 10.22
CA GLY A 9 -51.81 -40.41 11.49
C GLY A 9 -51.92 -41.43 12.63
N GLY A 10 -50.77 -41.86 13.15
CA GLY A 10 -50.66 -42.73 14.32
C GLY A 10 -49.42 -42.36 15.12
N SER A 11 -49.63 -41.73 16.28
CA SER A 11 -48.61 -41.18 17.16
C SER A 11 -47.85 -42.28 17.90
N ASN A 12 -46.52 -42.25 17.84
CA ASN A 12 -45.63 -43.12 18.63
C ASN A 12 -44.84 -42.28 19.64
N VAL A 13 -44.98 -42.61 20.93
CA VAL A 13 -44.16 -42.08 22.01
C VAL A 13 -42.83 -42.85 21.99
N LEU A 14 -41.74 -42.19 21.58
CA LEU A 14 -40.44 -42.80 21.36
C LEU A 14 -39.63 -42.92 22.65
N ARG A 15 -39.42 -44.17 23.08
CA ARG A 15 -38.45 -44.58 24.11
C ARG A 15 -37.04 -44.43 23.54
N MET A 16 -36.30 -43.42 23.99
CA MET A 16 -34.99 -43.08 23.43
C MET A 16 -33.89 -44.02 23.94
N SER A 17 -33.17 -44.67 23.01
CA SER A 17 -32.13 -45.66 23.28
C SER A 17 -30.83 -45.02 23.80
N ARG A 18 -30.06 -45.73 24.64
CA ARG A 18 -28.73 -45.33 25.14
C ARG A 18 -27.75 -44.88 24.03
N LYS A 19 -27.92 -45.38 22.80
CA LYS A 19 -27.15 -44.91 21.62
C LYS A 19 -27.50 -43.48 21.19
N GLY A 20 -28.74 -43.05 21.40
CA GLY A 20 -29.20 -41.68 21.13
C GLY A 20 -28.69 -40.65 22.14
N VAL A 21 -28.47 -41.06 23.40
CA VAL A 21 -27.82 -40.21 24.42
C VAL A 21 -26.37 -39.93 24.03
N LEU A 22 -25.64 -40.93 23.53
CA LEU A 22 -24.26 -40.78 23.06
C LEU A 22 -24.15 -39.94 21.77
N PHE A 23 -25.10 -40.10 20.83
CA PHE A 23 -25.15 -39.27 19.63
C PHE A 23 -25.45 -37.79 19.97
N SER A 24 -26.31 -37.54 20.97
CA SER A 24 -26.60 -36.18 21.45
C SER A 24 -25.41 -35.53 22.16
N ALA A 25 -24.60 -36.30 22.88
CA ALA A 25 -23.41 -35.79 23.57
C ALA A 25 -22.30 -35.36 22.58
N LEU A 26 -22.13 -36.08 21.46
CA LEU A 26 -21.17 -35.71 20.42
C LEU A 26 -21.57 -34.42 19.69
N VAL A 27 -22.86 -34.25 19.38
CA VAL A 27 -23.37 -33.02 18.75
C VAL A 27 -23.25 -31.83 19.71
N ALA A 28 -23.52 -32.02 21.00
CA ALA A 28 -23.33 -30.99 22.02
C ALA A 28 -21.85 -30.60 22.20
N ALA A 29 -20.92 -31.57 22.17
CA ALA A 29 -19.49 -31.31 22.26
C ALA A 29 -18.96 -30.52 21.05
N LEU A 30 -19.39 -30.88 19.83
CA LEU A 30 -19.01 -30.18 18.61
C LEU A 30 -19.55 -28.74 18.57
N LEU A 31 -20.80 -28.54 18.98
CA LEU A 31 -21.38 -27.20 19.12
C LEU A 31 -20.68 -26.38 20.20
N ALA A 32 -20.34 -26.97 21.34
CA ALA A 32 -19.59 -26.29 22.40
C ALA A 32 -18.19 -25.88 21.92
N THR A 33 -17.47 -26.74 21.19
CA THR A 33 -16.16 -26.39 20.60
C THR A 33 -16.28 -25.32 19.51
N TYR A 34 -17.34 -25.37 18.69
CA TYR A 34 -17.59 -24.36 17.66
C TYR A 34 -17.96 -23.02 18.30
N LEU A 35 -18.79 -23.01 19.34
CA LEU A 35 -19.12 -21.81 20.11
C LEU A 35 -17.89 -21.26 20.85
N TRP A 36 -16.99 -22.12 21.35
CA TRP A 36 -15.74 -21.67 21.98
C TRP A 36 -14.75 -21.10 20.94
N TRP A 37 -14.73 -21.63 19.72
CA TRP A 37 -13.97 -21.06 18.61
C TRP A 37 -14.58 -19.73 18.13
N VAL A 38 -15.89 -19.65 17.93
CA VAL A 38 -16.59 -18.44 17.48
C VAL A 38 -16.55 -17.33 18.54
N LEU A 39 -16.80 -17.65 19.82
CA LEU A 39 -16.76 -16.66 20.91
C LEU A 39 -15.33 -16.36 21.37
N GLY A 40 -14.43 -17.35 21.36
CA GLY A 40 -13.01 -17.15 21.64
C GLY A 40 -12.30 -16.28 20.60
N SER A 41 -12.74 -16.33 19.34
CA SER A 41 -12.24 -15.44 18.28
C SER A 41 -12.66 -13.98 18.48
N THR A 42 -13.73 -13.73 19.24
CA THR A 42 -14.15 -12.35 19.59
C THR A 42 -13.51 -11.83 20.89
N GLY A 43 -13.01 -12.74 21.75
CA GLY A 43 -12.40 -12.39 23.04
C GLY A 43 -10.95 -11.91 22.99
N THR A 44 -10.23 -12.07 21.87
CA THR A 44 -8.85 -11.54 21.73
C THR A 44 -8.81 -10.10 21.22
N LEU A 45 -9.96 -9.50 20.88
CA LEU A 45 -10.02 -8.14 20.33
C LEU A 45 -10.52 -7.10 21.35
N MET A 46 -10.10 -7.21 22.62
CA MET A 46 -10.23 -6.11 23.60
C MET A 46 -9.01 -6.07 24.52
N MET A 47 -7.81 -5.94 23.94
CA MET A 47 -6.65 -5.39 24.63
C MET A 47 -6.09 -4.26 23.78
N GLN A 48 -6.65 -3.08 23.97
CA GLN A 48 -6.01 -1.83 23.59
C GLN A 48 -6.14 -0.85 24.75
N THR A 49 -5.14 -0.90 25.64
CA THR A 49 -4.66 0.30 26.33
C THR A 49 -3.14 0.19 26.45
N GLY A 50 -2.49 0.51 25.34
CA GLY A 50 -1.08 0.81 25.28
C GLY A 50 -0.92 1.90 24.25
N ALA A 51 -1.14 3.15 24.66
CA ALA A 51 -0.78 4.31 23.88
C ALA A 51 0.74 4.29 23.69
N LYS A 52 1.17 3.68 22.58
CA LYS A 52 2.41 3.99 21.91
C LYS A 52 1.99 4.63 20.61
N ASP A 53 2.08 5.97 20.61
CA ASP A 53 2.33 6.80 19.45
C ASP A 53 1.81 6.21 18.13
N GLY A 54 0.56 6.56 17.82
CA GLY A 54 -0.01 6.35 16.51
C GLY A 54 0.71 7.21 15.49
N GLU A 55 1.64 6.63 14.76
CA GLU A 55 2.15 7.18 13.51
C GLU A 55 1.65 6.28 12.37
N THR A 56 0.43 6.55 11.93
CA THR A 56 0.05 6.22 10.56
C THR A 56 1.06 6.91 9.66
N HIS A 57 1.91 6.14 9.00
CA HIS A 57 2.97 6.58 8.09
C HIS A 57 2.36 7.24 6.84
N LEU A 58 1.65 8.36 7.01
CA LEU A 58 1.63 9.41 6.02
C LEU A 58 3.07 9.87 5.99
N VAL A 59 3.80 9.64 4.91
CA VAL A 59 5.03 10.40 4.65
C VAL A 59 4.55 11.85 4.59
N SER A 60 4.58 12.55 5.73
CA SER A 60 4.05 13.89 5.81
C SER A 60 4.92 14.74 4.90
N PHE A 61 4.28 15.68 4.21
CA PHE A 61 4.99 16.69 3.43
C PHE A 61 6.12 17.33 4.25
N ASP A 62 5.93 17.42 5.57
CA ASP A 62 6.90 17.94 6.52
C ASP A 62 8.22 17.16 6.52
N VAL A 63 8.20 15.81 6.52
CA VAL A 63 9.43 14.99 6.48
C VAL A 63 10.19 15.17 5.17
N VAL A 64 9.47 15.24 4.04
CA VAL A 64 10.09 15.47 2.73
C VAL A 64 10.70 16.86 2.68
N SER A 65 10.01 17.87 3.20
CA SER A 65 10.51 19.24 3.24
C SER A 65 11.75 19.38 4.13
N GLU A 66 11.80 18.69 5.27
CA GLU A 66 12.96 18.67 6.16
C GLU A 66 14.15 18.00 5.47
N PHE A 67 13.94 16.88 4.78
CA PHE A 67 14.98 16.21 4.00
C PHE A 67 15.65 17.16 2.98
N PHE A 68 14.85 17.87 2.18
CA PHE A 68 15.40 18.79 1.17
C PHE A 68 15.97 20.07 1.80
N SER A 69 15.48 20.49 2.96
CA SER A 69 16.10 21.54 3.78
C SER A 69 17.50 21.14 4.24
N ASP A 70 17.68 19.93 4.77
CA ASP A 70 18.98 19.40 5.18
C ASP A 70 19.93 19.20 4.00
N ALA A 71 19.39 18.92 2.82
CA ALA A 71 20.13 18.87 1.56
C ALA A 71 20.56 20.27 1.04
N GLY A 72 20.19 21.34 1.73
CA GLY A 72 20.51 22.72 1.37
C GLY A 72 19.54 23.36 0.37
N ASN A 73 18.31 22.84 0.27
CA ASN A 73 17.25 23.32 -0.63
C ASN A 73 17.74 23.47 -2.07
N PHE A 74 18.35 22.40 -2.60
CA PHE A 74 18.88 22.42 -3.96
C PHE A 74 17.79 22.81 -4.97
N SER A 75 18.10 23.84 -5.75
CA SER A 75 17.32 24.22 -6.91
C SER A 75 18.23 24.23 -8.12
N CYS A 76 17.72 23.68 -9.21
CA CYS A 76 18.34 23.76 -10.52
C CYS A 76 18.78 25.20 -10.85
N PRO A 77 20.06 25.43 -11.20
CA PRO A 77 20.56 26.78 -11.51
C PRO A 77 20.12 27.29 -12.89
N GLN A 78 19.70 26.40 -13.79
CA GLN A 78 19.20 26.76 -15.12
C GLN A 78 17.80 27.36 -15.01
N GLU A 79 17.61 28.58 -15.53
CA GLU A 79 16.30 29.23 -15.66
C GLU A 79 15.49 28.65 -16.85
N ARG A 80 15.30 27.33 -16.85
CA ARG A 80 14.46 26.62 -17.82
C ARG A 80 13.32 25.93 -17.09
N TYR A 81 12.13 26.05 -17.67
CA TYR A 81 10.90 25.51 -17.12
C TYR A 81 10.25 24.54 -18.09
N PHE A 82 9.77 23.42 -17.57
CA PHE A 82 9.19 22.33 -18.35
C PHE A 82 7.78 22.02 -17.88
N THR A 83 6.86 21.76 -18.81
CA THR A 83 5.54 21.25 -18.43
C THR A 83 5.61 19.76 -18.12
N ARG A 84 4.61 19.25 -17.41
CA ARG A 84 4.49 17.81 -17.17
C ARG A 84 4.42 17.03 -18.49
N GLU A 85 3.73 17.58 -19.49
CA GLU A 85 3.55 16.97 -20.81
C GLU A 85 4.87 16.89 -21.59
N GLU A 86 5.74 17.90 -21.48
CA GLU A 86 7.08 17.87 -22.07
C GLU A 86 7.92 16.79 -21.38
N ILE A 87 7.96 16.78 -20.05
CA ILE A 87 8.73 15.79 -19.28
C ILE A 87 8.26 14.36 -19.57
N ALA A 88 6.95 14.15 -19.76
CA ALA A 88 6.37 12.85 -20.04
C ALA A 88 6.76 12.24 -21.40
N GLN A 89 7.48 12.97 -22.26
CA GLN A 89 8.01 12.45 -23.52
C GLN A 89 9.32 11.65 -23.33
N HIS A 90 10.01 11.85 -22.21
CA HIS A 90 11.35 11.32 -21.94
C HIS A 90 11.27 10.12 -20.98
N ILE A 91 10.98 8.94 -21.52
CA ILE A 91 10.62 7.73 -20.74
C ILE A 91 11.47 6.49 -21.03
N THR A 92 12.55 6.61 -21.81
CA THR A 92 13.37 5.47 -22.23
C THR A 92 14.74 5.49 -21.55
N PRO A 93 15.44 4.36 -21.36
CA PRO A 93 16.74 4.35 -20.68
C PRO A 93 17.78 5.35 -21.23
N ASN A 94 17.75 5.62 -22.54
CA ASN A 94 18.66 6.55 -23.21
C ASN A 94 18.10 7.97 -23.36
N ASP A 95 16.87 8.20 -22.89
CA ASP A 95 16.15 9.47 -22.93
C ASP A 95 15.12 9.47 -21.79
N LEU A 96 15.60 9.69 -20.55
CA LEU A 96 14.81 9.56 -19.33
C LEU A 96 14.92 10.81 -18.47
N TRP A 97 13.79 11.49 -18.28
CA TRP A 97 13.70 12.62 -17.35
C TRP A 97 12.85 12.25 -16.14
N ILE A 98 13.33 12.66 -14.97
CA ILE A 98 12.63 12.47 -13.70
C ILE A 98 12.49 13.79 -12.96
N VAL A 99 11.45 13.89 -12.14
CA VAL A 99 11.20 15.05 -11.29
C VAL A 99 11.47 14.70 -9.84
N ILE A 100 12.31 15.47 -9.17
CA ILE A 100 12.56 15.32 -7.73
C ILE A 100 12.59 16.71 -7.09
N ASP A 101 11.64 16.96 -6.19
CA ASP A 101 11.49 18.24 -5.47
C ASP A 101 11.41 19.41 -6.44
N SER A 102 10.52 19.29 -7.42
CA SER A 102 10.34 20.24 -8.54
C SER A 102 11.55 20.45 -9.47
N ASN A 103 12.67 19.76 -9.28
CA ASN A 103 13.81 19.78 -10.18
C ASN A 103 13.61 18.73 -11.29
N VAL A 104 13.89 19.10 -12.54
CA VAL A 104 13.88 18.19 -13.69
C VAL A 104 15.31 17.72 -13.94
N LEU A 105 15.53 16.42 -13.82
CA LEU A 105 16.83 15.77 -13.98
C LEU A 105 16.81 14.89 -15.23
N ASP A 106 17.76 15.13 -16.13
CA ASP A 106 18.06 14.22 -17.23
C ASP A 106 19.00 13.13 -16.71
N VAL A 107 18.48 11.91 -16.59
CA VAL A 107 19.20 10.73 -16.10
C VAL A 107 19.41 9.70 -17.21
N SER A 108 19.43 10.15 -18.46
CA SER A 108 19.66 9.31 -19.63
C SER A 108 20.97 8.53 -19.51
N GLY A 109 20.90 7.21 -19.66
CA GLY A 109 22.04 6.29 -19.53
C GLY A 109 22.55 6.09 -18.10
N PHE A 110 21.90 6.66 -17.08
CA PHE A 110 22.33 6.49 -15.68
C PHE A 110 21.93 5.13 -15.08
N GLY A 111 20.98 4.42 -15.71
CA GLY A 111 20.39 3.17 -15.18
C GLY A 111 21.39 2.15 -14.66
N GLU A 112 22.44 1.85 -15.44
CA GLU A 112 23.48 0.87 -15.06
C GLU A 112 24.42 1.35 -13.94
N MET A 113 24.50 2.65 -13.71
CA MET A 113 25.36 3.27 -12.68
C MET A 113 24.60 3.55 -11.38
N HIS A 114 23.27 3.50 -11.40
CA HIS A 114 22.45 3.68 -10.22
C HIS A 114 22.65 2.49 -9.25
N PRO A 115 23.05 2.71 -7.98
CA PRO A 115 23.19 1.61 -7.01
C PRO A 115 21.86 0.89 -6.72
N GLY A 116 20.72 1.55 -6.98
CA GLY A 116 19.40 0.94 -6.96
C GLY A 116 19.07 0.24 -8.29
N SER A 117 17.84 -0.23 -8.44
CA SER A 117 17.38 -0.80 -9.70
C SER A 117 17.12 0.30 -10.74
N GLU A 118 17.49 0.07 -12.01
CA GLU A 118 17.07 0.90 -13.15
C GLU A 118 15.54 1.03 -13.21
N MET A 119 14.81 -0.02 -12.81
CA MET A 119 13.35 -0.02 -12.77
C MET A 119 12.80 1.11 -11.89
N MET A 120 13.49 1.48 -10.81
CA MET A 120 13.05 2.58 -9.93
C MET A 120 13.16 3.94 -10.62
N LEU A 121 14.11 4.11 -11.54
CA LEU A 121 14.19 5.33 -12.36
C LEU A 121 13.05 5.38 -13.38
N LEU A 122 12.78 4.25 -14.04
CA LEU A 122 11.69 4.12 -15.01
C LEU A 122 10.31 4.32 -14.37
N GLU A 123 10.11 3.90 -13.12
CA GLU A 123 8.88 4.20 -12.36
C GLU A 123 8.68 5.70 -12.09
N GLY A 124 9.77 6.48 -12.07
CA GLY A 124 9.74 7.94 -11.94
C GLY A 124 9.49 8.68 -13.26
N ALA A 125 9.44 7.97 -14.39
CA ALA A 125 9.15 8.55 -15.69
C ALA A 125 7.71 9.13 -15.75
N GLY A 126 7.44 9.99 -16.73
CA GLY A 126 6.09 10.57 -16.91
C GLY A 126 5.83 11.83 -16.07
N GLY A 127 6.87 12.40 -15.46
CA GLY A 127 6.83 13.71 -14.81
C GLY A 127 6.23 13.73 -13.40
N ARG A 128 5.96 12.57 -12.79
CA ARG A 128 5.59 12.50 -11.36
C ARG A 128 6.77 12.98 -10.51
N ASP A 129 6.48 13.78 -9.47
CA ASP A 129 7.51 14.14 -8.51
C ASP A 129 7.80 12.97 -7.56
N MET A 130 9.05 12.53 -7.56
CA MET A 130 9.56 11.38 -6.83
C MET A 130 10.26 11.78 -5.52
N ALA A 131 10.18 13.04 -5.08
CA ALA A 131 10.77 13.55 -3.83
C ALA A 131 10.57 12.62 -2.63
N ALA A 132 9.33 12.20 -2.38
CA ALA A 132 9.01 11.34 -1.25
C ALA A 132 9.66 9.95 -1.37
N VAL A 133 9.75 9.39 -2.57
CA VAL A 133 10.41 8.10 -2.81
C VAL A 133 11.92 8.27 -2.66
N PHE A 134 12.49 9.32 -3.23
CA PHE A 134 13.91 9.62 -3.15
C PHE A 134 14.39 9.75 -1.70
N ALA A 135 13.66 10.53 -0.87
CA ALA A 135 13.98 10.76 0.54
C ALA A 135 13.92 9.48 1.40
N GLN A 136 13.14 8.47 0.99
CA GLN A 136 13.07 7.18 1.70
C GLN A 136 14.31 6.31 1.45
N PHE A 137 14.95 6.43 0.29
CA PHE A 137 16.02 5.51 -0.14
C PHE A 137 17.40 6.15 -0.20
N HIS A 138 17.51 7.47 -0.08
CA HIS A 138 18.78 8.19 -0.17
C HIS A 138 19.00 9.12 1.03
N PRO A 139 20.25 9.32 1.47
CA PRO A 139 20.57 10.40 2.40
C PRO A 139 20.58 11.77 1.69
N PRO A 140 20.36 12.89 2.42
CA PRO A 140 20.33 14.24 1.84
C PRO A 140 21.59 14.61 1.05
N SER A 141 22.76 14.06 1.41
CA SER A 141 24.03 14.32 0.73
C SER A 141 24.04 13.93 -0.75
N VAL A 142 23.20 12.97 -1.18
CA VAL A 142 23.11 12.53 -2.58
C VAL A 142 22.52 13.63 -3.49
N VAL A 143 21.73 14.55 -2.94
CA VAL A 143 21.16 15.69 -3.67
C VAL A 143 22.24 16.56 -4.31
N THR A 144 23.46 16.60 -3.74
CA THR A 144 24.59 17.32 -4.37
C THR A 144 24.95 16.82 -5.76
N SER A 145 24.58 15.57 -6.11
CA SER A 145 24.76 15.00 -7.44
C SER A 145 23.80 15.57 -8.48
N PHE A 146 22.68 16.18 -8.05
CA PHE A 146 21.67 16.73 -8.98
C PHE A 146 22.25 17.79 -9.90
N LYS A 147 23.31 18.51 -9.47
CA LYS A 147 24.03 19.47 -10.31
C LYS A 147 24.54 18.90 -11.65
N HIS A 148 24.74 17.59 -11.74
CA HIS A 148 25.22 16.93 -12.95
C HIS A 148 24.10 16.57 -13.93
N PHE A 149 22.89 16.36 -13.41
CA PHE A 149 21.73 15.86 -14.16
C PHE A 149 20.68 16.94 -14.39
N CYS A 150 20.70 18.00 -13.60
CA CYS A 150 19.69 19.03 -13.62
C CYS A 150 19.67 19.81 -14.95
N ILE A 151 18.47 19.92 -15.53
CA ILE A 151 18.20 20.66 -16.76
C ILE A 151 17.21 21.81 -16.60
N GLY A 152 16.53 21.92 -15.44
CA GLY A 152 15.60 23.00 -15.12
C GLY A 152 14.54 22.57 -14.09
N ARG A 153 13.37 23.22 -14.10
CA ARG A 153 12.30 22.99 -13.11
C ARG A 153 10.95 22.72 -13.75
N ILE A 154 10.10 21.96 -13.08
CA ILE A 154 8.73 21.74 -13.56
C ILE A 154 7.85 22.96 -13.23
N ILE A 155 6.97 23.35 -14.16
CA ILE A 155 5.89 24.30 -13.88
C ILE A 155 4.60 23.55 -13.56
N ASN A 156 4.11 23.73 -12.34
CA ASN A 156 2.79 23.22 -11.96
C ASN A 156 1.74 24.27 -12.32
N PHE A 157 1.07 24.10 -13.46
CA PHE A 157 -0.19 24.81 -13.71
C PHE A 157 -1.28 24.15 -12.86
N SER A 158 -1.57 24.73 -11.70
CA SER A 158 -2.85 24.50 -11.01
C SER A 158 -3.94 25.25 -11.79
N GLY A 159 -4.51 24.60 -12.80
CA GLY A 159 -5.71 25.06 -13.51
C GLY A 159 -6.96 24.87 -12.68
#